data_AF-S2KU73-F1
#
_entry.id   AF-S2KU73-F1
#
_cell.length_a   1.000
_cell.length_b   1.000
_cell.length_c   1.000
_cell.angle_alpha   90.00
_cell.angle_beta   90.00
_cell.angle_gamma   90.00
#
_symmetry.space_group_name_H-M   'P 1'
#
loop_
_entity.id
_entity.type
_entity.pdbx_description
1 polymer ?
#
loop_
_entity_poly.entity_id
_entity_poly.type
_entity_poly.pdbx_seq_one_letter_code
_entity_poly.pdbx_strand_id
1 'polypeptide(L)'
;MNAKQRCKLRRLERRSEERNSANAERRLASKIATTLSGCSEITVKALSLPTPVVRGEEEVTGSCCLPQVAIFAAGYRKSKSVTAR
;
A
#
# COMPACT_ATOMS: atom_id res chain seq x y z
N MET A 1 -15.44 -35.52 -31.03
CA MET A 1 -14.93 -34.14 -30.90
C MET A 1 -15.22 -33.35 -32.19
N ASN A 2 -16.05 -32.31 -32.12
CA ASN A 2 -16.48 -31.53 -33.29
C ASN A 2 -15.35 -30.61 -33.83
N ALA A 3 -15.38 -30.25 -35.11
CA ALA A 3 -14.42 -29.33 -35.75
C ALA A 3 -14.25 -27.99 -35.01
N LYS A 4 -15.36 -27.42 -34.49
CA LYS A 4 -15.34 -26.19 -33.69
C LYS A 4 -14.57 -26.36 -32.39
N GLN A 5 -14.70 -27.51 -31.73
CA GLN A 5 -13.97 -27.83 -30.50
C GLN A 5 -12.47 -27.97 -30.77
N ARG A 6 -12.08 -28.63 -31.86
CA ARG A 6 -10.66 -28.75 -32.28
C ARG A 6 -10.02 -27.39 -32.55
N CYS A 7 -10.73 -26.50 -33.26
CA CYS A 7 -10.25 -25.14 -33.51
C CYS A 7 -10.10 -24.34 -32.20
N LYS A 8 -11.07 -24.46 -31.28
CA LYS A 8 -11.02 -23.82 -29.96
C LYS A 8 -9.83 -24.30 -29.13
N LEU A 9 -9.55 -25.60 -29.12
CA LEU A 9 -8.42 -26.18 -28.39
C LEU A 9 -7.08 -25.64 -28.92
N ARG A 10 -6.86 -25.67 -30.25
CA ARG A 10 -5.64 -25.10 -30.85
C ARG A 10 -5.42 -23.62 -30.48
N ARG A 11 -6.49 -22.82 -30.44
CA ARG A 11 -6.40 -21.40 -30.01
C ARG A 11 -6.11 -21.24 -28.53
N LEU A 12 -6.53 -22.18 -27.68
CA LEU A 12 -6.24 -22.16 -26.25
C LEU A 12 -4.80 -22.57 -26.00
N GLU A 13 -4.35 -23.62 -26.66
CA GLU A 13 -2.99 -24.14 -26.59
C GLU A 13 -1.97 -23.07 -26.98
N ARG A 14 -2.13 -22.45 -28.17
CA ARG A 14 -1.28 -21.32 -28.59
C ARG A 14 -1.24 -20.18 -27.57
N ARG A 15 -2.40 -19.75 -27.06
CA ARG A 15 -2.46 -18.70 -26.02
C ARG A 15 -1.83 -19.14 -24.70
N SER A 16 -1.88 -20.44 -24.38
CA SER A 16 -1.27 -20.98 -23.18
C SER A 16 0.25 -21.02 -23.30
N GLU A 17 0.77 -21.38 -24.48
CA GLU A 17 2.20 -21.38 -24.80
C GLU A 17 2.77 -19.96 -24.70
N GLU A 18 2.13 -18.98 -25.33
CA GLU A 18 2.50 -17.55 -25.26
C GLU A 18 2.53 -17.03 -23.82
N ARG A 19 1.56 -17.42 -22.99
CA ARG A 19 1.55 -17.04 -21.57
C ARG A 19 2.60 -17.79 -20.77
N ASN A 20 2.85 -19.05 -21.11
CA ASN A 20 3.82 -19.88 -20.40
C ASN A 20 5.25 -19.38 -20.66
N SER A 21 5.58 -18.98 -21.89
CA SER A 21 6.88 -18.36 -22.20
C SER A 21 7.06 -17.05 -21.42
N ALA A 22 6.09 -16.13 -21.49
CA ALA A 22 6.14 -14.87 -20.75
C ALA A 22 6.22 -15.08 -19.21
N ASN A 23 5.49 -16.07 -18.68
CA ASN A 23 5.59 -16.42 -17.26
C ASN A 23 6.93 -17.05 -16.89
N ALA A 24 7.55 -17.83 -17.78
CA ALA A 24 8.87 -18.41 -17.56
C ALA A 24 9.95 -17.32 -17.51
N GLU A 25 9.91 -16.36 -18.44
CA GLU A 25 10.79 -15.20 -18.45
C GLU A 25 10.62 -14.35 -17.18
N ARG A 26 9.37 -14.06 -16.78
CA ARG A 26 9.10 -13.33 -15.52
C ARG A 26 9.68 -14.06 -14.31
N ARG A 27 9.50 -15.38 -14.23
CA ARG A 27 10.06 -16.20 -13.14
C ARG A 27 11.57 -16.17 -13.11
N LEU A 28 12.21 -16.21 -14.28
CA LEU A 28 13.67 -16.11 -14.38
C LEU A 28 14.16 -14.73 -13.91
N ALA A 29 13.52 -13.65 -14.36
CA ALA A 29 13.85 -12.29 -13.94
C ALA A 29 13.74 -12.13 -12.42
N SER A 30 12.66 -12.61 -11.79
CA SER A 30 12.50 -12.55 -10.34
C SER A 30 13.55 -13.34 -9.59
N LYS A 31 13.97 -14.51 -10.11
CA LYS A 31 15.07 -15.28 -9.52
C LYS A 31 16.39 -14.53 -9.60
N ILE A 32 16.73 -13.98 -10.77
CA ILE A 32 17.95 -13.18 -10.97
C ILE A 32 17.96 -11.99 -10.01
N ALA A 33 16.86 -11.23 -9.95
CA ALA A 33 16.72 -10.09 -9.04
C ALA A 33 16.93 -10.50 -7.58
N THR A 34 16.32 -11.62 -7.16
CA THR A 34 16.46 -12.15 -5.79
C THR A 34 17.89 -12.60 -5.49
N THR A 35 18.58 -13.25 -6.45
CA THR A 35 19.97 -13.67 -6.27
C THR A 35 20.94 -12.49 -6.19
N LEU A 36 20.68 -11.41 -6.93
CA LEU A 36 21.55 -10.23 -6.96
C LEU A 36 21.32 -9.32 -5.76
N SER A 37 20.06 -9.11 -5.36
CA SER A 37 19.73 -8.24 -4.22
C SER A 37 19.85 -8.95 -2.87
N GLY A 38 19.89 -10.29 -2.86
CA GLY A 38 19.80 -11.10 -1.64
C GLY A 38 18.44 -11.00 -0.93
N CYS A 39 17.46 -10.30 -1.51
CA CYS A 39 16.16 -9.99 -0.93
C CYS A 39 15.04 -10.28 -1.93
N SER A 40 13.84 -10.59 -1.44
CA SER A 40 12.69 -10.74 -2.34
C SER A 40 12.33 -9.40 -2.99
N GLU A 41 11.74 -9.42 -4.20
CA GLU A 41 11.27 -8.21 -4.89
C GLU A 41 10.34 -7.34 -4.02
N ILE A 42 9.51 -7.99 -3.19
CA ILE A 42 8.57 -7.31 -2.29
C ILE A 42 9.35 -6.52 -1.23
N THR A 43 10.40 -7.12 -0.67
CA THR A 43 11.25 -6.47 0.34
C THR A 43 12.00 -5.29 -0.26
N VAL A 44 12.60 -5.48 -1.45
CA VAL A 44 13.30 -4.40 -2.16
C VAL A 44 12.34 -3.26 -2.47
N LYS A 45 11.12 -3.56 -2.94
CA LYS A 45 10.09 -2.54 -3.18
C LYS A 45 9.72 -1.80 -1.92
N ALA A 46 9.45 -2.51 -0.82
CA ALA A 46 9.10 -1.89 0.46
C ALA A 46 10.19 -0.96 1.00
N LEU A 47 11.47 -1.34 0.84
CA LEU A 47 12.62 -0.52 1.24
C LEU A 47 12.89 0.65 0.28
N SER A 48 12.58 0.48 -1.01
CA SER A 48 12.75 1.52 -2.03
C SER A 48 11.65 2.58 -2.01
N LEU A 49 10.50 2.28 -1.39
CA LEU A 49 9.47 3.28 -1.21
C LEU A 49 10.05 4.36 -0.28
N PRO A 50 10.02 5.65 -0.68
CA PRO A 50 10.34 6.71 0.25
C PRO A 50 9.46 6.50 1.49
N THR A 51 10.06 6.62 2.67
CA THR A 51 9.35 6.58 3.95
C THR A 51 8.03 7.31 3.76
N PRO A 52 6.87 6.69 4.09
CA PRO A 52 5.61 7.40 4.02
C PRO A 52 5.86 8.69 4.78
N VAL A 53 5.78 9.82 4.08
CA VAL A 53 5.82 11.13 4.71
C VAL A 53 4.69 11.03 5.72
N VAL A 54 5.05 10.83 6.99
CA VAL A 54 4.15 11.04 8.11
C VAL A 54 3.79 12.49 7.90
N ARG A 55 2.64 12.74 7.26
CA ARG A 55 2.07 14.07 7.18
C ARG A 55 2.00 14.45 8.64
N GLY A 56 2.87 15.38 9.02
CA GLY A 56 3.34 15.52 10.40
C GLY A 56 2.19 15.27 11.35
N GLU A 57 2.36 14.31 12.26
CA GLU A 57 1.55 14.35 13.47
C GLU A 57 1.70 15.78 13.96
N GLU A 58 0.60 16.54 13.93
CA GLU A 58 0.58 17.92 14.38
C GLU A 58 1.19 17.87 15.76
N GLU A 59 2.37 18.48 15.94
CA GLU A 59 3.11 18.37 17.20
C GLU A 59 2.15 18.82 18.31
N VAL A 60 1.59 17.86 19.06
CA VAL A 60 0.71 18.15 20.18
C VAL A 60 1.61 18.64 21.31
N THR A 61 2.11 19.86 21.12
CA THR A 61 2.95 20.58 22.07
C THR A 61 2.05 21.09 23.17
N GLY A 62 1.97 20.32 24.25
CA GLY A 62 1.24 20.70 25.45
C GLY A 62 0.77 19.54 26.30
N SER A 63 0.23 19.87 27.47
CA SER A 63 -0.36 18.94 28.43
C SER A 63 -1.73 18.44 27.96
N CYS A 64 -1.79 17.77 26.81
CA CYS A 64 -3.03 17.25 26.22
C CYS A 64 -3.79 16.28 27.14
N CYS A 65 -3.07 15.66 28.08
CA CYS A 65 -3.63 14.80 29.13
C CYS A 65 -4.32 15.57 30.27
N LEU A 66 -4.16 16.90 30.36
CA LEU A 66 -4.89 17.67 31.36
C LEU A 66 -6.37 17.76 30.95
N PRO A 67 -7.30 17.36 31.84
CA PRO A 67 -8.74 17.36 31.52
C PRO A 67 -9.25 18.71 31.01
N GLN A 68 -8.74 19.81 31.56
CA GLN A 68 -9.12 21.16 31.17
C GLN A 68 -8.71 21.49 29.73
N VAL A 69 -7.52 21.03 29.31
CA VAL A 69 -6.98 21.24 27.96
C VAL A 69 -7.74 20.38 26.96
N ALA A 70 -8.01 19.12 27.30
CA ALA A 70 -8.81 18.20 26.48
C ALA A 70 -10.23 18.73 26.24
N ILE A 71 -10.90 19.23 27.28
CA ILE A 71 -12.25 19.82 27.18
C ILE A 71 -12.24 21.08 26.29
N PHE A 72 -11.21 21.93 26.41
CA PHE A 72 -11.05 23.12 25.57
C PHE A 72 -10.79 22.78 24.11
N ALA A 73 -9.87 21.84 23.84
CA ALA A 73 -9.55 21.35 22.50
C ALA A 73 -10.76 20.68 21.84
N ALA A 74 -11.59 19.97 22.61
CA ALA A 74 -12.85 19.38 22.16
C ALA A 74 -13.99 20.40 21.92
N GLY A 75 -13.73 21.70 22.09
CA GLY A 75 -14.68 22.78 21.78
C GLY A 75 -15.70 23.10 22.88
N TYR A 76 -15.61 22.45 24.05
CA TYR A 76 -16.54 22.69 25.17
C TYR A 76 -16.13 23.94 25.96
N ARG A 77 -16.50 25.12 25.46
CA ARG A 77 -16.27 26.41 26.15
C ARG A 77 -17.38 26.67 27.17
N LYS A 78 -17.05 26.68 28.47
CA LYS A 78 -17.96 27.15 29.52
C LYS A 78 -18.00 28.70 29.51
N SER A 79 -18.73 29.31 28.58
CA SER A 79 -18.97 30.76 28.60
C SER A 79 -20.06 31.10 29.63
N LYS A 80 -19.69 31.17 30.92
CA LYS A 80 -20.48 32.00 31.85
C LYS A 80 -20.24 33.44 31.42
N SER A 81 -21.32 34.17 31.12
CA SER A 81 -21.30 35.57 30.69
C SER A 81 -20.29 36.38 31.50
N VAL A 82 -19.14 36.69 30.91
CA VAL A 82 -18.20 37.66 31.46
C VAL A 82 -18.80 39.02 31.15
N THR A 83 -19.74 39.48 31.98
CA THR A 83 -20.11 40.90 31.99
C THR A 83 -19.00 41.64 32.71
N ALA A 84 -18.32 42.53 31.99
CA ALA A 84 -17.41 43.49 32.58
C ALA A 84 -18.16 44.27 33.67
N ARG A 85 -17.60 44.32 34.88
CA ARG A 85 -17.95 45.29 35.91
C ARG A 85 -16.78 46.23 36.07
#